data_AF-A0A7M3ZVF1-F1
#
_entry.id   AF-A0A7M3ZVF1-F1
#
_cell.length_a   1.000
_cell.length_b   1.000
_cell.length_c   1.000
_cell.angle_alpha   90.00
_cell.angle_beta   90.00
_cell.angle_gamma   90.00
#
_symmetry.space_group_name_H-M   'P 1'
#
loop_
_entity.id
_entity.type
_entity.pdbx_description
1 polymer ?
#
loop_
_entity_poly.entity_id
_entity_poly.type
_entity_poly.pdbx_seq_one_letter_code
_entity_poly.pdbx_strand_id
1 'polypeptide(L)'
;MSDEAREAVGDYKFGFHDPENATIRFDKGLSEQVVRDISALKDEPEWMTDIRVKAYHHFMERPMPDWGNCGELNNIDFDNVTYFLRSSDATEKDWDDVPDDIKNTFDRLGIPEAEQKWLGGVTAQYESEAVYHSIRE
;
A
#
# COMPACT_ATOMS: atom_id res chain seq x y z
N MET A 1 22.93 -15.47 9.19
CA MET A 1 21.60 -16.12 9.18
C MET A 1 21.87 -17.60 8.96
N SER A 2 21.38 -18.48 9.84
CA SER A 2 21.66 -19.92 9.81
C SER A 2 21.03 -20.57 8.57
N ASP A 3 21.75 -21.51 7.95
CA ASP A 3 21.33 -22.21 6.72
C ASP A 3 19.98 -22.93 6.88
N GLU A 4 19.65 -23.35 8.11
CA GLU A 4 18.36 -23.96 8.49
C GLU A 4 17.15 -23.03 8.24
N ALA A 5 17.32 -21.70 8.34
CA ALA A 5 16.25 -20.74 8.08
C ALA A 5 15.93 -20.59 6.59
N ARG A 6 16.92 -20.79 5.70
CA ARG A 6 16.70 -20.79 4.23
C ARG A 6 16.00 -22.06 3.78
N GLU A 7 16.33 -23.20 4.37
CA GLU A 7 15.73 -24.49 4.02
C GLU A 7 14.27 -24.61 4.49
N ALA A 8 13.92 -24.03 5.65
CA ALA A 8 12.56 -24.00 6.17
C ALA A 8 11.62 -23.08 5.36
N VAL A 9 12.13 -22.00 4.79
CA VAL A 9 11.36 -21.06 3.94
C VAL A 9 11.29 -21.56 2.50
N GLY A 10 12.23 -22.39 2.06
CA GLY A 10 12.39 -22.79 0.66
C GLY A 10 12.72 -21.60 -0.24
N ASP A 11 13.04 -21.86 -1.52
CA ASP A 11 13.08 -20.79 -2.50
C ASP A 11 11.66 -20.22 -2.65
N TYR A 12 11.51 -18.92 -2.45
CA TYR A 12 10.24 -18.20 -2.65
C TYR A 12 9.65 -18.52 -4.03
N LYS A 13 8.64 -19.41 -4.07
CA LYS A 13 8.08 -19.94 -5.33
C LYS A 13 7.16 -18.96 -6.07
N PHE A 14 6.81 -17.85 -5.42
CA PHE A 14 5.84 -16.90 -5.92
C PHE A 14 6.50 -15.55 -6.21
N GLY A 15 7.56 -15.56 -7.04
CA GLY A 15 8.15 -14.37 -7.66
C GLY A 15 7.23 -13.69 -8.67
N PHE A 16 5.97 -13.52 -8.30
CA PHE A 16 4.96 -12.88 -9.11
C PHE A 16 5.19 -11.38 -9.06
N HIS A 17 5.53 -10.82 -10.21
CA HIS A 17 5.51 -9.39 -10.43
C HIS A 17 4.39 -9.13 -11.43
N ASP A 18 3.32 -8.54 -10.93
CA ASP A 18 2.33 -7.97 -11.82
C ASP A 18 2.91 -6.64 -12.34
N PRO A 19 2.77 -6.34 -13.65
CA PRO A 19 3.20 -5.08 -14.18
C PRO A 19 2.47 -3.94 -13.45
N GLU A 20 3.23 -2.93 -13.04
CA GLU A 20 2.70 -1.76 -12.32
C GLU A 20 1.81 -0.93 -13.27
N ASN A 21 0.52 -1.28 -13.35
CA ASN A 21 -0.49 -0.52 -14.09
C ASN A 21 -1.13 0.52 -13.17
N ALA A 22 -0.32 1.40 -12.59
CA ALA A 22 -0.84 2.45 -11.73
C ALA A 22 -1.50 3.55 -12.56
N THR A 23 -2.77 3.84 -12.27
CA THR A 23 -3.47 4.99 -12.85
C THR A 23 -2.90 6.30 -12.32
N ILE A 24 -2.53 6.33 -11.02
CA ILE A 24 -1.86 7.48 -10.40
C ILE A 24 -0.65 7.01 -9.63
N ARG A 25 0.48 7.63 -9.93
CA ARG A 25 1.76 7.44 -9.23
C ARG A 25 2.36 8.80 -8.92
N PHE A 26 2.79 8.98 -7.67
CA PHE A 26 3.61 10.12 -7.29
C PHE A 26 5.08 9.81 -7.49
N ASP A 27 5.87 10.87 -7.68
CA ASP A 27 7.32 10.75 -7.75
C ASP A 27 7.88 10.17 -6.45
N LYS A 28 9.11 9.65 -6.55
CA LYS A 28 9.82 9.13 -5.39
C LYS A 28 10.18 10.25 -4.43
N GLY A 29 10.18 9.92 -3.14
CA GLY A 29 10.48 10.85 -2.07
C GLY A 29 9.25 11.59 -1.56
N LEU A 30 9.41 12.23 -0.41
CA LEU A 30 8.33 12.90 0.29
C LEU A 30 8.58 14.41 0.31
N SER A 31 7.63 15.16 -0.24
CA SER A 31 7.61 16.62 -0.17
C SER A 31 6.28 17.11 0.39
N GLU A 32 6.27 18.35 0.90
CA GLU A 32 5.02 18.99 1.31
C GLU A 32 4.00 19.04 0.15
N GLN A 33 4.48 19.27 -1.08
CA GLN A 33 3.64 19.31 -2.26
C GLN A 33 2.97 17.95 -2.51
N VAL A 34 3.73 16.85 -2.43
CA VAL A 34 3.18 15.49 -2.55
C VAL A 34 2.09 15.24 -1.50
N VAL A 35 2.30 15.68 -0.25
CA VAL A 35 1.29 15.55 0.81
C VAL A 35 0.01 16.33 0.49
N ARG A 36 0.14 17.56 -0.04
CA ARG A 36 -1.00 18.39 -0.45
C ARG A 36 -1.72 17.79 -1.65
N ASP A 37 -0.98 17.30 -2.63
CA ASP A 37 -1.54 16.69 -3.84
C ASP A 37 -2.30 15.39 -3.51
N ILE A 38 -1.79 14.55 -2.61
CA ILE A 38 -2.49 13.36 -2.13
C ILE A 38 -3.78 13.76 -1.40
N SER A 39 -3.72 14.80 -0.57
CA SER A 39 -4.88 15.30 0.18
C SER A 39 -5.96 15.87 -0.76
N ALA A 40 -5.56 16.61 -1.79
CA ALA A 40 -6.45 17.11 -2.84
C ALA A 40 -7.04 15.98 -3.69
N LEU A 41 -6.24 14.95 -4.01
CA LEU A 41 -6.70 13.77 -4.75
C LEU A 41 -7.79 12.99 -3.98
N LYS A 42 -7.71 13.00 -2.65
CA LYS A 42 -8.67 12.35 -1.75
C LYS A 42 -9.85 13.25 -1.35
N ASP A 43 -9.93 14.47 -1.90
CA ASP A 43 -10.95 15.46 -1.58
C ASP A 43 -11.07 15.70 -0.04
N GLU A 44 -9.93 15.74 0.63
CA GLU A 44 -9.89 15.96 2.07
C GLU A 44 -10.18 17.42 2.44
N PRO A 45 -10.86 17.68 3.57
CA PRO A 45 -11.07 19.03 4.05
C PRO A 45 -9.75 19.69 4.47
N GLU A 46 -9.65 21.02 4.33
CA GLU A 46 -8.41 21.80 4.57
C GLU A 46 -7.74 21.51 5.92
N TRP A 47 -8.53 21.33 6.98
CA TRP A 47 -8.01 21.04 8.31
C TRP A 47 -7.26 19.70 8.39
N MET A 48 -7.64 18.70 7.57
CA MET A 48 -6.91 17.43 7.46
C MET A 48 -5.60 17.61 6.71
N THR A 49 -5.62 18.37 5.60
CA THR A 49 -4.42 18.72 4.85
C THR A 49 -3.39 19.40 5.74
N ASP A 50 -3.82 20.35 6.57
CA ASP A 50 -2.95 21.07 7.51
C ASP A 50 -2.33 20.14 8.57
N ILE A 51 -3.08 19.16 9.07
CA ILE A 51 -2.55 18.16 10.00
C ILE A 51 -1.47 17.31 9.32
N ARG A 52 -1.71 16.89 8.08
CA ARG A 52 -0.74 16.09 7.31
C ARG A 52 0.54 16.88 7.01
N VAL A 53 0.40 18.15 6.64
CA VAL A 53 1.55 19.06 6.42
C VAL A 53 2.35 19.25 7.71
N LYS A 54 1.70 19.45 8.86
CA LYS A 54 2.38 19.49 10.15
C LYS A 54 3.12 18.19 10.47
N ALA A 55 2.50 17.05 10.18
CA ALA A 55 3.14 15.75 10.36
C ALA A 55 4.38 15.56 9.46
N TYR A 56 4.32 16.06 8.22
CA TYR A 56 5.47 16.07 7.30
C TYR A 56 6.64 16.88 7.87
N HIS A 57 6.41 18.11 8.34
CA HIS A 57 7.47 18.90 8.96
C HIS A 57 8.04 18.21 10.19
N HIS A 58 7.18 17.65 11.04
CA HIS A 58 7.65 16.86 12.18
C HIS A 58 8.47 15.64 11.77
N PHE A 59 8.13 14.96 10.68
CA PHE A 59 8.93 13.84 10.17
C PHE A 59 10.32 14.30 9.74
N MET A 60 10.40 15.38 8.95
CA MET A 60 11.68 15.91 8.45
C MET A 60 12.59 16.47 9.55
N GLU A 61 12.02 16.98 10.64
CA GLU A 61 12.77 17.50 11.79
C GLU A 61 13.27 16.41 12.75
N ARG A 62 12.70 15.21 12.68
CA ARG A 62 13.04 14.14 13.63
C ARG A 62 14.32 13.42 13.20
N PRO A 63 15.32 13.33 14.10
CA PRO A 63 16.47 12.48 13.83
C PRO A 63 16.04 11.02 13.79
N MET A 64 16.80 10.20 13.05
CA MET A 64 16.63 8.76 13.09
C MET A 64 16.80 8.23 14.52
N PRO A 65 15.95 7.28 14.96
CA PRO A 65 16.03 6.76 16.31
C PRO A 65 17.33 6.00 16.56
N ASP A 66 17.94 6.25 17.72
CA ASP A 66 19.18 5.56 18.15
C ASP A 66 18.94 4.23 18.85
N TRP A 67 17.67 3.82 19.00
CA TRP A 67 17.30 2.54 19.57
C TRP A 67 17.01 1.55 18.44
N GLY A 68 17.80 0.47 18.35
CA GLY A 68 17.69 -0.55 17.31
C GLY A 68 19.02 -0.83 16.62
N ASN A 69 18.97 -1.47 15.45
CA ASN A 69 20.14 -1.65 14.62
C ASN A 69 20.41 -0.38 13.81
N CYS A 70 21.12 0.59 14.41
CA CYS A 70 21.41 1.88 13.80
C CYS A 70 22.13 1.77 12.44
N GLY A 71 22.86 0.67 12.20
CA GLY A 71 23.50 0.41 10.90
C GLY A 71 22.48 0.22 9.78
N GLU A 72 21.40 -0.51 10.04
CA GLU A 72 20.32 -0.73 9.07
C GLU A 72 19.43 0.49 8.91
N LEU A 73 19.15 1.19 10.01
CA LEU A 73 18.33 2.40 9.99
C LEU A 73 18.95 3.52 9.15
N ASN A 74 20.27 3.68 9.19
CA ASN A 74 20.99 4.67 8.39
C ASN A 74 21.06 4.31 6.89
N ASN A 75 20.73 3.08 6.51
CA ASN A 75 20.69 2.65 5.11
C ASN A 75 19.33 2.94 4.45
N ILE A 76 18.34 3.42 5.20
CA ILE A 76 17.01 3.71 4.67
C ILE A 76 17.06 4.99 3.84
N ASP A 77 16.92 4.84 2.53
CA ASP A 77 16.77 5.95 1.59
C ASP A 77 15.28 6.27 1.41
N PHE A 78 14.79 7.23 2.21
CA PHE A 78 13.41 7.71 2.14
C PHE A 78 13.08 8.40 0.81
N ASP A 79 14.08 8.96 0.13
CA ASP A 79 13.88 9.64 -1.15
C ASP A 79 13.62 8.65 -2.31
N ASN A 80 13.94 7.37 -2.12
CA ASN A 80 13.69 6.33 -3.12
C ASN A 80 12.32 5.65 -2.95
N VAL A 81 11.57 5.98 -1.89
CA VAL A 81 10.25 5.38 -1.60
C VAL A 81 9.18 6.08 -2.43
N THR A 82 8.28 5.30 -3.05
CA THR A 82 7.03 5.83 -3.64
C THR A 82 5.95 5.81 -2.56
N TYR A 83 5.53 6.98 -2.08
CA TYR A 83 4.64 7.10 -0.91
C TYR A 83 3.15 6.94 -1.23
N PHE A 84 2.76 7.07 -2.49
CA PHE A 84 1.38 6.90 -2.92
C PHE A 84 1.31 6.27 -4.31
N LEU A 85 0.54 5.21 -4.40
CA LEU A 85 0.26 4.48 -5.63
C LEU A 85 -1.20 4.05 -5.65
N ARG A 86 -1.88 4.35 -6.76
CA ARG A 86 -3.28 4.00 -6.96
C ARG A 86 -3.45 3.25 -8.29
N SER A 87 -3.93 2.02 -8.19
CA SER A 87 -4.16 1.13 -9.33
C SER A 87 -5.63 1.01 -9.74
N SER A 88 -6.56 1.56 -8.97
CA SER A 88 -7.98 1.66 -9.35
C SER A 88 -8.53 3.07 -9.09
N ASP A 89 -9.47 3.52 -9.93
CA ASP A 89 -10.09 4.84 -9.77
C ASP A 89 -11.28 4.84 -8.80
N ALA A 90 -11.83 3.66 -8.50
CA ALA A 90 -12.95 3.49 -7.59
C ALA A 90 -12.78 2.25 -6.71
N THR A 91 -13.44 2.27 -5.56
CA THR A 91 -13.69 1.08 -4.73
C THR A 91 -14.97 0.43 -5.22
N GLU A 92 -14.87 -0.79 -5.74
CA GLU A 92 -16.02 -1.51 -6.26
C GLU A 92 -16.74 -2.26 -5.12
N LYS A 93 -18.07 -2.31 -5.22
CA LYS A 93 -18.92 -3.00 -4.24
C LYS A 93 -19.17 -4.45 -4.60
N ASP A 94 -19.14 -4.75 -5.89
CA ASP A 94 -19.35 -6.07 -6.45
C ASP A 94 -18.01 -6.63 -6.95
N TRP A 95 -17.76 -7.90 -6.62
CA TRP A 95 -16.53 -8.58 -6.99
C TRP A 95 -16.36 -8.64 -8.52
N ASP A 96 -17.45 -8.75 -9.26
CA ASP A 96 -17.45 -8.83 -10.72
C ASP A 96 -17.01 -7.53 -11.40
N ASP A 97 -17.10 -6.39 -10.72
CA ASP A 97 -16.68 -5.08 -11.27
C ASP A 97 -15.20 -4.77 -11.00
N VAL A 98 -14.54 -5.55 -10.14
CA VAL A 98 -13.10 -5.39 -9.87
C VAL A 98 -12.29 -5.70 -11.15
N PRO A 99 -11.29 -4.87 -11.51
CA PRO A 99 -10.41 -5.13 -12.64
C PRO A 99 -9.79 -6.55 -12.67
N ASP A 100 -9.68 -7.13 -13.86
CA ASP A 100 -9.25 -8.52 -14.05
C ASP A 100 -7.81 -8.78 -13.60
N ASP A 101 -6.93 -7.79 -13.70
CA ASP A 101 -5.56 -7.85 -13.19
C ASP A 101 -5.54 -8.09 -11.67
N ILE A 102 -6.34 -7.34 -10.92
CA ILE A 102 -6.51 -7.49 -9.48
C ILE A 102 -7.09 -8.89 -9.17
N LYS A 103 -8.20 -9.28 -9.80
CA LYS A 103 -8.81 -10.62 -9.60
C LYS A 103 -7.80 -11.75 -9.80
N ASN A 104 -7.00 -11.69 -10.86
CA ASN A 104 -5.95 -12.68 -11.14
C ASN A 104 -4.88 -12.71 -10.04
N THR A 105 -4.50 -11.57 -9.46
CA THR A 105 -3.59 -11.53 -8.29
C THR A 105 -4.23 -12.22 -7.08
N PHE A 106 -5.50 -11.93 -6.77
CA PHE A 106 -6.23 -12.56 -5.65
C PHE A 106 -6.40 -14.08 -5.84
N ASP A 107 -6.67 -14.53 -7.07
CA ASP A 107 -6.77 -15.96 -7.42
C ASP A 107 -5.41 -16.66 -7.27
N ARG A 108 -4.31 -16.02 -7.70
CA ARG A 108 -2.94 -16.53 -7.54
C ARG A 108 -2.49 -16.59 -6.09
N LEU A 109 -2.96 -15.65 -5.26
CA LEU A 109 -2.76 -15.67 -3.81
C LEU A 109 -3.58 -16.77 -3.13
N GLY A 110 -4.51 -17.41 -3.84
CA GLY A 110 -5.31 -18.51 -3.31
C GLY A 110 -6.37 -18.03 -2.32
N ILE A 111 -7.13 -16.98 -2.70
CA ILE A 111 -8.24 -16.41 -1.91
C ILE A 111 -9.64 -16.77 -2.50
N PRO A 112 -9.96 -18.00 -2.99
CA PRO A 112 -10.96 -18.08 -4.05
C PRO A 112 -12.33 -18.63 -3.64
N GLU A 113 -12.56 -19.30 -2.49
CA GLU A 113 -13.89 -19.95 -2.30
C GLU A 113 -14.53 -19.87 -0.90
N ALA A 114 -13.75 -20.00 0.18
CA ALA A 114 -14.32 -19.89 1.53
C ALA A 114 -14.76 -18.45 1.86
N GLU A 115 -14.11 -17.48 1.23
CA GLU A 115 -14.22 -16.07 1.53
C GLU A 115 -15.28 -15.36 0.68
N GLN A 116 -15.42 -15.70 -0.61
CA GLN A 116 -16.53 -15.24 -1.46
C GLN A 116 -17.92 -15.58 -0.90
N LYS A 117 -18.05 -16.70 -0.16
CA LYS A 117 -19.33 -17.17 0.39
C LYS A 117 -19.66 -16.59 1.78
N TRP A 118 -18.64 -16.19 2.55
CA TRP A 118 -18.77 -15.81 3.97
C TRP A 118 -18.38 -14.36 4.29
N LEU A 119 -17.56 -13.70 3.48
CA LEU A 119 -17.09 -12.34 3.76
C LEU A 119 -18.04 -11.27 3.23
N GLY A 120 -19.23 -11.21 3.81
CA GLY A 120 -19.99 -9.96 3.84
C GLY A 120 -19.37 -9.03 4.88
N GLY A 121 -18.21 -8.45 4.58
CA GLY A 121 -17.53 -7.54 5.50
C GLY A 121 -16.06 -7.25 5.19
N VAL A 122 -15.49 -7.69 4.06
CA VAL A 122 -14.06 -7.53 3.79
C VAL A 122 -13.77 -6.36 2.87
N THR A 123 -12.76 -5.59 3.30
CA THR A 123 -12.14 -4.54 2.51
C THR A 123 -10.85 -5.09 1.96
N ALA A 124 -10.74 -5.25 0.65
CA ALA A 124 -9.49 -5.62 0.02
C ALA A 124 -8.71 -4.33 -0.28
N GLN A 125 -7.53 -4.19 0.32
CA GLN A 125 -6.62 -3.09 0.02
C GLN A 125 -5.61 -3.56 -1.02
N TYR A 126 -5.47 -2.78 -2.09
CA TYR A 126 -4.46 -2.99 -3.13
C TYR A 126 -3.68 -1.68 -3.27
N GLU A 127 -2.37 -1.76 -3.09
CA GLU A 127 -1.51 -0.57 -2.97
C GLU A 127 -1.98 0.40 -1.86
N SER A 128 -2.25 1.67 -2.19
CA SER A 128 -2.61 2.72 -1.24
C SER A 128 -4.12 2.87 -1.04
N GLU A 129 -4.97 2.10 -1.73
CA GLU A 129 -6.42 2.27 -1.73
C GLU A 129 -7.18 0.94 -1.56
N ALA A 130 -8.42 1.04 -1.07
CA ALA A 130 -9.34 -0.09 -1.05
C ALA A 130 -9.94 -0.29 -2.44
N VAL A 131 -9.78 -1.48 -3.00
CA VAL A 131 -10.31 -1.85 -4.33
C VAL A 131 -11.65 -2.55 -4.24
N TYR A 132 -11.95 -3.18 -3.10
CA TYR A 132 -13.20 -3.88 -2.86
C TYR A 132 -13.70 -3.63 -1.45
N HIS A 133 -15.00 -3.39 -1.31
CA HIS A 133 -15.65 -3.27 -0.01
C HIS A 133 -17.07 -3.83 -0.07
N SER A 134 -17.32 -4.92 0.64
CA SER A 134 -18.67 -5.50 0.81
C SER A 134 -19.09 -5.45 2.26
N ILE A 135 -20.24 -4.84 2.55
CA ILE A 135 -20.91 -4.91 3.87
C ILE A 135 -22.19 -5.73 3.67
N ARG A 136 -22.39 -6.77 4.48
CA ARG A 136 -23.71 -7.37 4.67
C ARG A 136 -24.43 -6.59 5.78
N GLU A 137 -25.59 -6.00 5.46
CA GLU A 137 -26.60 -5.62 6.47
C GLU A 137 -27.26 -6.87 7.08
#